data_AF-A0A2S4L8X1-F1
#
_entry.id   AF-A0A2S4L8X1-F1
#
_cell.length_a   1.000
_cell.length_b   1.000
_cell.length_c   1.000
_cell.angle_alpha   90.00
_cell.angle_beta   90.00
_cell.angle_gamma   90.00
#
_symmetry.space_group_name_H-M   'P 1'
#
loop_
_entity.id
_entity.type
_entity.pdbx_description
1 polymer ?
#
loop_
_entity_poly.entity_id
_entity_poly.type
_entity_poly.pdbx_seq_one_letter_code
_entity_poly.pdbx_strand_id
1 'polypeptide(L)'
;MGADEYDSKLVADYTASSTRWPLVLAHGYALFDNSYQVLNTDNAFYVVNKWPAAYPPPLKKSQAFTGNPAGGPFAPDVCDVKNATNNPPRGPNVQGHLVALWND
;
A
#
# COMPACT_ATOMS: atom_id res chain seq x y z
N MET A 1 17.82 -3.40 -3.28
CA MET A 1 16.62 -3.27 -2.46
C MET A 1 15.64 -4.29 -2.97
N GLY A 2 15.36 -5.33 -2.20
CA GLY A 2 14.33 -6.30 -2.57
C GLY A 2 12.94 -5.70 -2.39
N ALA A 3 11.95 -6.28 -3.05
CA ALA A 3 10.54 -5.85 -3.00
C ALA A 3 9.91 -5.82 -1.58
N ASP A 4 10.61 -6.30 -0.55
CA ASP A 4 10.19 -6.37 0.85
C ASP A 4 11.10 -5.61 1.83
N GLU A 5 12.09 -4.85 1.36
CA GLU A 5 12.89 -4.00 2.24
C GLU A 5 12.07 -2.78 2.69
N TYR A 6 11.33 -2.95 3.79
CA TYR A 6 10.86 -1.84 4.61
C TYR A 6 12.07 -1.11 5.20
N ASP A 7 12.45 0.02 4.61
CA ASP A 7 13.41 0.94 5.20
C ASP A 7 12.65 2.12 5.81
N SER A 8 12.66 2.21 7.15
CA SER A 8 12.07 3.32 7.88
C SER A 8 12.70 4.67 7.56
N LYS A 9 13.87 4.69 6.89
CA LYS A 9 14.52 5.91 6.38
C LYS A 9 13.97 6.40 5.04
N LEU A 10 13.30 5.55 4.26
CA LEU A 10 12.71 5.91 2.95
C LEU A 10 11.31 6.54 3.05
N VAL A 11 10.69 6.46 4.23
CA VAL A 11 9.36 7.04 4.52
C VAL A 11 9.34 8.57 4.36
N ALA A 12 10.50 9.23 4.32
CA ALA A 12 10.62 10.68 4.40
C ALA A 12 10.60 11.46 3.06
N ASP A 13 10.76 10.83 1.90
CA ASP A 13 11.28 11.56 0.72
C ASP A 13 10.32 11.89 -0.44
N TYR A 14 9.00 11.67 -0.32
CA TYR A 14 8.05 12.07 -1.39
C TYR A 14 7.20 13.31 -1.04
N THR A 15 7.86 14.44 -0.80
CA THR A 15 7.18 15.75 -0.67
C THR A 15 6.84 16.38 -2.03
N ALA A 16 5.80 15.90 -2.69
CA ALA A 16 5.19 16.63 -3.81
C ALA A 16 4.16 17.64 -3.31
N SER A 17 4.62 18.86 -3.05
CA SER A 17 3.88 20.14 -3.15
C SER A 17 2.33 20.06 -3.03
N SER A 18 1.83 20.03 -1.80
CA SER A 18 0.46 20.45 -1.46
C SER A 18 0.49 21.04 -0.04
N THR A 19 0.14 22.31 0.08
CA THR A 19 0.38 23.18 1.25
C THR A 19 -0.46 22.85 2.49
N ARG A 20 -0.68 21.57 2.81
CA ARG A 20 -1.41 21.21 4.03
C ARG A 20 -0.87 20.00 4.79
N TRP A 21 -0.25 19.01 4.15
CA TRP A 21 0.37 17.86 4.82
C TRP A 21 1.40 17.18 3.90
N PRO A 22 2.51 16.62 4.42
CA PRO A 22 3.42 15.82 3.60
C PRO A 22 2.73 14.54 3.10
N LEU A 23 2.97 14.20 1.82
CA LEU A 23 2.55 12.93 1.21
C LEU A 23 3.58 11.85 1.52
N VAL A 24 3.13 10.69 1.99
CA VAL A 24 3.98 9.56 2.35
C VAL A 24 3.48 8.30 1.64
N LEU A 25 4.41 7.47 1.16
CA LEU A 25 4.12 6.11 0.70
C LEU A 25 4.00 5.22 1.93
N ALA A 26 2.81 4.66 2.16
CA ALA A 26 2.60 3.83 3.34
C ALA A 26 2.56 2.35 3.02
N HIS A 27 3.30 1.62 3.86
CA HIS A 27 3.21 0.19 4.02
C HIS A 27 2.74 -0.08 5.45
N GLY A 28 1.54 -0.63 5.59
CA GLY A 28 0.95 -0.95 6.89
C GLY A 28 0.31 0.21 7.65
N TYR A 29 -0.39 -0.16 8.72
CA TYR A 29 -1.31 0.68 9.50
C TYR A 29 -0.67 1.92 10.16
N ALA A 30 0.60 1.87 10.54
CA ALA A 30 1.22 2.85 11.42
C ALA A 30 1.37 4.27 10.81
N LEU A 31 1.27 4.39 9.48
CA LEU A 31 1.44 5.66 8.76
C LEU A 31 0.11 6.37 8.46
N PHE A 32 -1.02 5.79 8.87
CA PHE A 32 -2.35 6.38 8.72
C PHE A 32 -2.79 7.22 9.92
N ASP A 33 -1.84 7.65 10.76
CA ASP A 33 -2.13 8.72 11.69
C ASP A 33 -2.52 9.98 10.90
N ASN A 34 -3.54 10.71 11.35
CA ASN A 34 -4.19 11.80 10.59
C ASN A 34 -3.29 13.02 10.30
N SER A 35 -1.97 12.90 10.51
CA SER A 35 -0.94 13.91 10.32
C SER A 35 -0.28 13.86 8.93
N TYR A 36 -0.59 12.84 8.10
CA TYR A 36 -0.05 12.71 6.74
C TYR A 36 -1.13 12.52 5.69
N GLN A 37 -0.83 12.96 4.47
CA GLN A 37 -1.49 12.39 3.30
C GLN A 37 -0.77 11.10 2.94
N VAL A 38 -1.53 10.05 2.66
CA VAL A 38 -0.97 8.71 2.49
C VAL A 38 -1.39 8.14 1.15
N LEU A 39 -0.41 7.61 0.42
CA LEU A 39 -0.64 6.76 -0.73
C LEU A 39 -0.32 5.32 -0.33
N ASN A 40 -1.33 4.45 -0.35
CA ASN A 40 -1.16 3.06 0.01
C ASN A 40 -0.30 2.37 -1.05
N THR A 41 0.85 1.83 -0.66
CA THR A 41 1.75 1.08 -1.55
C THR A 41 2.02 -0.33 -1.03
N ASP A 42 1.05 -0.87 -0.28
CA ASP A 42 1.15 -2.20 0.31
C ASP A 42 1.54 -3.29 -0.71
N ASN A 43 2.30 -4.27 -0.24
CA ASN A 43 2.89 -5.30 -1.09
C ASN A 43 1.87 -6.35 -1.57
N ALA A 44 0.61 -6.30 -1.13
CA ALA A 44 -0.43 -7.21 -1.58
C ALA A 44 -0.58 -7.21 -3.11
N PHE A 45 -0.32 -6.08 -3.78
CA PHE A 45 -0.41 -5.97 -5.25
C PHE A 45 0.95 -5.98 -5.94
N TYR A 46 2.05 -6.27 -5.23
CA TYR A 46 3.37 -6.29 -5.86
C TYR A 46 3.48 -7.43 -6.87
N VAL A 47 4.23 -7.16 -7.93
CA VAL A 47 4.63 -8.14 -8.93
C VAL A 47 6.13 -8.04 -9.13
N VAL A 48 6.83 -9.17 -9.07
CA VAL A 48 8.25 -9.27 -9.40
C VAL A 48 8.38 -10.10 -10.67
N ASN A 49 9.04 -9.57 -11.71
CA ASN A 49 9.13 -10.24 -13.01
C ASN A 49 10.22 -11.32 -13.08
N LYS A 50 11.42 -11.06 -12.56
CA LYS A 50 12.59 -11.91 -12.84
C LYS A 50 12.78 -13.00 -11.79
N TRP A 51 12.67 -12.68 -10.50
CA TRP A 51 12.70 -13.69 -9.41
C TRP A 51 11.43 -13.68 -8.54
N PRO A 52 10.30 -14.19 -9.05
CA PRO A 52 8.95 -13.97 -8.51
C PRO A 52 8.58 -14.71 -7.19
N ALA A 53 9.54 -15.23 -6.42
CA ALA A 53 9.25 -16.21 -5.36
C ALA A 53 8.11 -15.82 -4.42
N ALA A 54 8.10 -14.57 -3.93
CA ALA A 54 7.05 -14.06 -3.04
C ALA A 54 5.91 -13.31 -3.77
N TYR A 55 6.16 -12.80 -4.99
CA TYR A 55 5.26 -11.88 -5.70
C TYR A 55 5.07 -12.28 -7.18
N PRO A 56 4.50 -13.45 -7.48
CA PRO A 56 4.42 -13.96 -8.83
C PRO A 56 3.32 -13.29 -9.67
N PRO A 57 3.60 -12.96 -10.95
CA PRO A 57 2.54 -12.68 -11.91
C PRO A 57 1.78 -13.98 -12.28
N PRO A 58 0.49 -13.87 -12.67
CA PRO A 58 -0.32 -12.66 -12.67
C PRO A 58 -0.91 -12.35 -11.29
N LEU A 59 -1.21 -11.07 -11.03
CA LEU A 59 -2.02 -10.69 -9.86
C LEU A 59 -3.36 -11.42 -9.87
N LYS A 60 -3.81 -11.82 -8.68
CA LYS A 60 -5.09 -12.50 -8.55
C LYS A 60 -6.20 -11.47 -8.67
N LYS A 61 -7.09 -11.64 -9.64
CA LYS A 61 -8.28 -10.76 -9.80
C LYS A 61 -9.11 -10.67 -8.52
N SER A 62 -9.16 -11.76 -7.74
CA SER A 62 -9.84 -11.79 -6.44
C SER A 62 -9.27 -10.78 -5.44
N GLN A 63 -8.00 -10.36 -5.55
CA GLN A 63 -7.45 -9.30 -4.70
C GLN A 63 -8.16 -7.97 -4.95
N ALA A 64 -8.44 -7.61 -6.20
CA ALA A 64 -9.14 -6.37 -6.51
C ALA A 64 -10.64 -6.44 -6.15
N PHE A 65 -11.32 -7.54 -6.51
CA PHE A 65 -12.78 -7.60 -6.44
C PHE A 65 -13.34 -8.15 -5.12
N THR A 66 -12.54 -8.93 -4.38
CA THR A 66 -12.98 -9.60 -3.14
C THR A 66 -11.89 -9.62 -2.06
N GLY A 67 -10.84 -8.81 -2.20
CA GLY A 67 -9.64 -8.88 -1.36
C GLY A 67 -9.70 -8.05 -0.09
N ASN A 68 -10.83 -7.39 0.19
CA ASN A 68 -11.00 -6.70 1.47
C ASN A 68 -11.34 -7.73 2.56
N PRO A 69 -10.54 -7.84 3.64
CA PRO A 69 -10.80 -8.77 4.74
C PRO A 69 -12.06 -8.43 5.54
N ALA A 70 -12.57 -7.20 5.45
CA ALA A 70 -13.88 -6.81 5.98
C ALA A 70 -15.05 -7.19 5.04
N GLY A 71 -14.75 -7.77 3.87
CA GLY A 71 -15.70 -8.13 2.82
C GLY A 71 -15.73 -7.12 1.68
N GLY A 72 -16.00 -7.61 0.46
CA GLY A 72 -16.14 -6.78 -0.74
C GLY A 72 -14.82 -6.47 -1.46
N PRO A 73 -14.84 -5.47 -2.37
CA PRO A 73 -13.67 -5.11 -3.16
C PRO A 73 -12.60 -4.42 -2.33
N PHE A 74 -11.35 -4.53 -2.79
CA PHE A 74 -10.23 -3.76 -2.26
C PHE A 74 -10.51 -2.26 -2.40
N ALA A 75 -10.01 -1.50 -1.44
CA ALA A 75 -10.05 -0.04 -1.44
C ALA A 75 -8.71 0.51 -0.95
N PRO A 76 -8.36 1.77 -1.29
CA PRO A 76 -7.09 2.38 -0.88
C PRO A 76 -6.80 2.37 0.62
N ASP A 77 -7.81 2.28 1.48
CA ASP A 77 -7.68 2.18 2.94
C ASP A 77 -7.41 0.74 3.43
N VAL A 78 -7.39 -0.27 2.55
CA VAL A 78 -7.01 -1.65 2.88
C VAL A 78 -5.49 -1.81 2.79
N CYS A 79 -4.82 -1.81 3.94
CA CYS A 79 -3.36 -1.88 4.10
C CYS A 79 -2.90 -3.23 4.66
N ASP A 80 -3.83 -4.06 5.13
CA ASP A 80 -3.62 -5.44 5.51
C ASP A 80 -4.79 -6.26 4.95
N VAL A 81 -4.52 -7.04 3.90
CA VAL A 81 -5.53 -7.88 3.23
C VAL A 81 -5.89 -9.15 4.01
N LYS A 82 -5.22 -9.42 5.15
CA LYS A 82 -5.42 -10.61 5.98
C LYS A 82 -6.19 -10.30 7.25
N ASN A 83 -6.13 -9.07 7.75
CA ASN A 83 -6.78 -8.68 9.00
C ASN A 83 -7.56 -7.36 8.88
N ALA A 84 -8.88 -7.44 9.00
CA ALA A 84 -9.76 -6.28 8.93
C ALA A 84 -9.50 -5.22 10.02
N THR A 85 -9.01 -5.62 11.20
CA THR A 85 -8.77 -4.68 12.31
C THR A 85 -7.50 -3.85 12.15
N ASN A 86 -6.64 -4.20 11.19
CA ASN A 86 -5.37 -3.53 10.90
C ASN A 86 -5.50 -2.49 9.77
N ASN A 87 -6.73 -2.09 9.43
CA ASN A 87 -7.00 -1.11 8.39
C ASN A 87 -7.54 0.17 9.01
N PRO A 88 -7.04 1.35 8.60
CA PRO A 88 -7.61 2.62 9.03
C PRO A 88 -9.07 2.76 8.55
N PRO A 89 -9.89 3.56 9.23
CA PRO A 89 -11.18 3.97 8.68
C PRO A 89 -10.96 4.80 7.41
N ARG A 90 -11.86 4.67 6.43
CA ARG A 90 -11.82 5.47 5.21
C ARG A 90 -11.86 6.96 5.53
N GLY A 91 -10.89 7.70 5.02
CA GLY A 91 -10.71 9.13 5.33
C GLY A 91 -10.08 9.92 4.19
N PRO A 92 -10.10 11.26 4.27
CA PRO A 92 -9.57 12.14 3.23
C PRO A 92 -8.04 12.17 3.16
N ASN A 93 -7.36 11.60 4.16
CA ASN A 93 -5.90 11.46 4.20
C ASN A 93 -5.39 10.36 3.26
N VAL A 94 -6.21 9.36 2.93
CA VAL A 94 -5.85 8.31 1.96
C VAL A 94 -6.06 8.81 0.53
N GLN A 95 -4.97 9.10 -0.17
CA GLN A 95 -5.00 9.69 -1.51
C GLN A 95 -5.26 8.66 -2.62
N GLY A 96 -4.99 7.38 -2.35
CA GLY A 96 -5.16 6.32 -3.33
C GLY A 96 -4.29 5.10 -3.06
N HIS A 97 -4.11 4.26 -4.07
CA HIS A 97 -3.25 3.09 -4.04
C HIS A 97 -2.37 3.05 -5.29
N LEU A 98 -1.09 2.69 -5.14
CA LEU A 98 -0.18 2.40 -6.24
C LEU A 98 0.28 0.96 -6.21
N VAL A 99 0.36 0.38 -7.40
CA VAL A 99 0.85 -0.97 -7.64
C VAL A 99 2.28 -0.90 -8.18
N ALA A 100 3.21 -1.62 -7.56
CA ALA A 100 4.59 -1.69 -8.00
C ALA A 100 4.85 -2.96 -8.82
N LEU A 101 5.46 -2.77 -9.99
CA LEU A 101 6.08 -3.83 -10.78
C LEU A 101 7.59 -3.72 -10.64
N TRP A 102 8.20 -4.72 -10.02
CA TRP A 102 9.64 -4.84 -9.82
C TRP A 102 10.26 -5.78 -10.86
N ASN A 103 11.48 -5.47 -11.29
CA ASN A 103 12.22 -6.26 -12.28
C ASN A 103 13.40 -7.05 -11.66
N ASP A 104 13.44 -7.09 -10.34
CA ASP A 104 14.43 -7.79 -9.52
C ASP A 104 14.57 -9.27 -9.87
#